data_AF-A0A7S4UA57-F1
#
_entry.id   AF-A0A7S4UA57-F1
#
_cell.length_a   1.000
_cell.length_b   1.000
_cell.length_c   1.000
_cell.angle_alpha   90.00
_cell.angle_beta   90.00
_cell.angle_gamma   90.00
#
_symmetry.space_group_name_H-M   'P 1'
#
loop_
_entity.id
_entity.type
_entity.pdbx_description
1 polymer ?
#
loop_
_entity_poly.entity_id
_entity_poly.type
_entity_poly.pdbx_seq_one_letter_code
_entity_poly.pdbx_strand_id
1 'polypeptide(L)'
;MMERVRRGLGCHSFWSRRLYKKLVKSAFPRSLQASEPDGSALEALTVHALTNPKMLPKIVLYLEKIVSKKFARREQQQLQCAVKILLTLIQTCHLELRRFSENVVRVTKFLLRQVELPELYPLGCEVFIKFASYQDGANLSLVLSPFIDDIVRLSHDSQTRPDLRLSIREAGLKAMAVVVRLLDLSLAEHFAKLMPAILVNMNVPSSLDGEGIDRRVKEAASRLFRQVCQCLRPALSQFILKPFFSYLDGTNAWSQGNDVNCFAVESLKLLMASMEPQHNYLLFLEMSRRVEGCNRARADLVVTLCIVRAIAAMAGLVQGTPGPSFYKIFTSILSLFSYQLEMAKKNRELTGNSRPKTSLSPVDKMKLLEQAFRQAAEANASSVRDAGGVLRILDECQTCFERMGGAFSGSPQHLDAMQQLIERAAAVT
;
A
#
# COMPACT_ATOMS: atom_id res chain seq x y z
N MET A 1 60.58 41.24 -20.24
CA MET A 1 60.19 40.64 -18.94
C MET A 1 58.90 39.82 -19.12
N MET A 2 58.95 38.82 -20.00
CA MET A 2 57.82 37.99 -20.43
C MET A 2 58.41 36.71 -21.06
N GLU A 3 59.07 35.86 -20.27
CA GLU A 3 59.39 34.47 -20.66
C GLU A 3 60.08 33.73 -19.50
N ARG A 4 59.29 33.06 -18.66
CA ARG A 4 59.66 31.89 -17.83
C ARG A 4 58.48 31.44 -16.96
N VAL A 5 57.39 31.00 -17.58
CA VAL A 5 56.34 30.19 -16.92
C VAL A 5 56.09 28.88 -17.67
N ARG A 6 57.15 28.32 -18.25
CA ARG A 6 57.20 26.93 -18.74
C ARG A 6 58.24 26.18 -17.93
N ARG A 7 57.87 25.68 -16.76
CA ARG A 7 58.48 24.53 -16.08
C ARG A 7 57.69 24.24 -14.80
N GLY A 8 56.84 23.21 -14.84
CA GLY A 8 56.04 22.79 -13.69
C GLY A 8 54.87 21.83 -13.97
N LEU A 9 54.73 21.28 -15.17
CA LEU A 9 53.63 20.35 -15.52
C LEU A 9 53.85 18.90 -15.06
N GLY A 10 54.64 18.68 -14.00
CA GLY A 10 54.98 17.34 -13.50
C GLY A 10 54.42 16.97 -12.12
N CYS A 11 53.98 17.92 -11.29
CA CYS A 11 53.79 17.66 -9.85
C CYS A 11 52.33 17.73 -9.34
N HIS A 12 51.42 18.39 -10.06
CA HIS A 12 50.02 18.52 -9.61
C HIS A 12 49.23 17.20 -9.63
N SER A 13 49.60 16.23 -10.46
CA SER A 13 48.90 14.95 -10.58
C SER A 13 49.18 14.00 -9.41
N PHE A 14 50.36 14.07 -8.78
CA PHE A 14 50.73 13.19 -7.67
C PHE A 14 50.18 13.69 -6.32
N TRP A 15 50.19 15.01 -6.09
CA TRP A 15 49.57 15.64 -4.91
C TRP A 15 48.03 15.56 -4.95
N SER A 16 47.43 15.70 -6.15
CA SER A 16 45.99 15.50 -6.39
C SER A 16 45.52 14.05 -6.10
N ARG A 17 46.35 13.02 -6.39
CA ARG A 17 45.98 11.60 -6.19
C ARG A 17 45.76 11.18 -4.73
N ARG A 18 46.28 11.92 -3.74
CA ARG A 18 46.09 11.60 -2.30
C ARG A 18 45.19 12.61 -1.58
N LEU A 19 44.93 13.78 -2.17
CA LEU A 19 44.15 14.84 -1.54
C LEU A 19 42.72 14.39 -1.22
N TYR A 20 42.01 13.81 -2.20
CA TYR A 20 40.63 13.35 -1.98
C TYR A 20 40.52 12.32 -0.85
N LYS A 21 41.51 11.43 -0.69
CA LYS A 21 41.55 10.46 0.42
C LYS A 21 41.76 11.15 1.76
N LYS A 22 42.58 12.21 1.81
CA LYS A 22 42.78 13.01 3.02
C LYS A 22 41.49 13.74 3.41
N LEU A 23 40.83 14.38 2.44
CA LEU A 23 39.55 15.08 2.64
C LEU A 23 38.45 14.13 3.12
N VAL A 24 38.33 12.95 2.51
CA VAL A 24 37.38 11.92 2.98
C VAL A 24 37.70 11.50 4.41
N LYS A 25 38.97 11.26 4.75
CA LYS A 25 39.36 10.86 6.11
C LYS A 25 39.14 11.96 7.14
N SER A 26 39.36 13.22 6.79
CA SER A 26 39.15 14.35 7.71
C SER A 26 37.68 14.57 8.03
N ALA A 27 36.76 14.15 7.17
CA ALA A 27 35.33 14.20 7.43
C ALA A 27 34.86 13.19 8.49
N PHE A 28 35.69 12.22 8.88
CA PHE A 28 35.36 11.31 9.98
C PHE A 28 35.65 11.95 11.33
N PRO A 29 34.78 11.75 12.33
CA PRO A 29 35.01 12.24 13.67
C PRO A 29 36.24 11.56 14.30
N ARG A 30 36.91 12.26 15.23
CA ARG A 30 38.03 11.70 16.00
C ARG A 30 37.60 10.53 16.90
N SER A 31 36.38 10.60 17.44
CA SER A 31 35.80 9.53 18.25
C SER A 31 35.25 8.41 17.38
N LEU A 32 35.64 7.17 17.66
CA LEU A 32 35.14 5.98 16.97
C LEU A 32 33.68 5.66 17.30
N GLN A 33 33.13 6.24 18.37
CA GLN A 33 31.74 6.06 18.79
C GLN A 33 30.77 7.07 18.15
N ALA A 34 31.29 8.13 17.53
CA ALA A 34 30.46 9.11 16.83
C ALA A 34 30.13 8.61 15.41
N SER A 35 28.86 8.73 15.02
CA SER A 35 28.40 8.45 13.65
C SER A 35 28.19 9.71 12.81
N GLU A 36 28.22 10.90 13.40
CA GLU A 36 28.11 12.14 12.63
C GLU A 36 29.45 12.56 12.04
N PRO A 37 29.49 12.97 10.76
CA PRO A 37 30.68 13.50 10.13
C PRO A 37 31.06 14.88 10.73
N ASP A 38 32.35 15.22 10.65
CA ASP A 38 32.83 16.56 10.98
C ASP A 38 32.29 17.57 9.95
N GLY A 39 31.49 18.55 10.41
CA GLY A 39 30.75 19.46 9.53
C GLY A 39 31.66 20.30 8.62
N SER A 40 32.69 20.93 9.18
CA SER A 40 33.61 21.78 8.42
C SER A 40 34.46 20.97 7.43
N ALA A 41 34.93 19.78 7.82
CA ALA A 41 35.67 18.92 6.91
C ALA A 41 34.79 18.30 5.82
N LEU A 42 33.53 17.98 6.14
CA LEU A 42 32.55 17.53 5.16
C LEU A 42 32.25 18.63 4.13
N GLU A 43 32.06 19.87 4.57
CA GLU A 43 31.88 21.01 3.68
C GLU A 43 33.08 21.21 2.75
N ALA A 44 34.31 21.11 3.27
CA ALA A 44 35.50 21.17 2.43
C ALA A 44 35.55 20.03 1.39
N LEU A 45 35.10 18.82 1.75
CA LEU A 45 34.98 17.70 0.83
C LEU A 45 33.91 17.95 -0.25
N THR A 46 32.74 18.48 0.12
CA THR A 46 31.65 18.74 -0.85
C THR A 46 32.03 19.87 -1.81
N VAL A 47 32.64 20.95 -1.34
CA VAL A 47 33.18 22.02 -2.20
C VAL A 47 34.22 21.47 -3.15
N HIS A 48 35.13 20.61 -2.68
CA HIS A 48 36.11 19.95 -3.55
C HIS A 48 35.44 19.07 -4.62
N ALA A 49 34.41 18.32 -4.25
CA ALA A 49 33.67 17.46 -5.16
C ALA A 49 32.91 18.25 -6.24
N LEU A 50 32.29 19.37 -5.86
CA LEU A 50 31.59 20.30 -6.77
C LEU A 50 32.54 20.98 -7.75
N THR A 51 33.69 21.45 -7.25
CA THR A 51 34.71 22.11 -8.09
C THR A 51 35.46 21.12 -8.98
N ASN A 52 35.49 19.84 -8.64
CA ASN A 52 36.17 18.79 -9.39
C ASN A 52 35.28 17.55 -9.64
N PRO A 53 34.21 17.64 -10.45
CA PRO A 53 33.26 16.53 -10.64
C PRO A 53 33.90 15.23 -11.18
N LYS A 54 35.00 15.34 -11.93
CA LYS A 54 35.78 14.18 -12.42
C LYS A 54 36.37 13.32 -11.30
N MET A 55 36.46 13.85 -10.07
CA MET A 55 36.95 13.13 -8.90
C MET A 55 35.84 12.39 -8.14
N LEU A 56 34.56 12.70 -8.39
CA LEU A 56 33.42 12.05 -7.73
C LEU A 56 33.48 10.52 -7.80
N PRO A 57 33.74 9.87 -8.96
CA PRO A 57 33.83 8.41 -9.01
C PRO A 57 34.92 7.84 -8.07
N LYS A 58 36.05 8.55 -7.94
CA LYS A 58 37.16 8.12 -7.06
C LYS A 58 36.85 8.35 -5.58
N ILE A 59 36.20 9.45 -5.25
CA ILE A 59 35.75 9.78 -3.88
C ILE A 59 34.75 8.72 -3.43
N VAL A 60 33.72 8.48 -4.22
CA VAL A 60 32.62 7.57 -3.88
C VAL A 60 33.09 6.11 -3.88
N LEU A 61 33.94 5.69 -4.82
CA LEU A 61 34.58 4.36 -4.77
C LEU A 61 35.44 4.19 -3.52
N TYR A 62 36.08 5.25 -3.03
CA TYR A 62 36.85 5.18 -1.80
C TYR A 62 35.94 5.07 -0.57
N LEU A 63 34.82 5.80 -0.53
CA LEU A 63 33.80 5.66 0.51
C LEU A 63 33.18 4.26 0.52
N GLU A 64 32.84 3.70 -0.65
CA GLU A 64 32.36 2.32 -0.79
C GLU A 64 33.34 1.32 -0.12
N LYS A 65 34.64 1.44 -0.42
CA LYS A 65 35.68 0.61 0.22
C LYS A 65 35.78 0.83 1.72
N ILE A 66 35.55 2.05 2.21
CA ILE A 66 35.51 2.34 3.64
C ILE A 66 34.32 1.64 4.28
N VAL A 67 33.11 1.72 3.70
CA VAL A 67 31.91 1.04 4.21
C VAL A 67 32.18 -0.45 4.41
N SER A 68 32.67 -1.16 3.39
CA SER A 68 32.99 -2.59 3.50
C SER A 68 34.07 -2.88 4.55
N LYS A 69 35.11 -2.04 4.61
CA LYS A 69 36.21 -2.21 5.58
C LYS A 69 35.74 -2.00 7.02
N LYS A 70 34.87 -1.01 7.26
CA LYS A 70 34.35 -0.70 8.60
C LYS A 70 33.36 -1.78 9.06
N PHE A 71 32.58 -2.34 8.15
CA PHE A 71 31.76 -3.52 8.41
C PHE A 71 32.61 -4.71 8.87
N ALA A 72 33.64 -5.08 8.10
CA ALA A 72 34.52 -6.21 8.44
C ALA A 72 35.23 -6.05 9.80
N ARG A 73 35.42 -4.82 10.27
CA ARG A 73 36.02 -4.49 11.56
C ARG A 73 35.01 -4.32 12.70
N ARG A 74 33.71 -4.50 12.42
CA ARG A 74 32.61 -4.25 13.37
C ARG A 74 32.58 -2.82 13.91
N GLU A 75 33.05 -1.85 13.12
CA GLU A 75 33.05 -0.42 13.46
C GLU A 75 31.75 0.26 12.97
N GLN A 76 30.61 -0.10 13.58
CA GLN A 76 29.27 0.32 13.11
C GLN A 76 29.09 1.84 13.02
N GLN A 77 29.50 2.60 14.03
CA GLN A 77 29.34 4.06 14.06
C GLN A 77 30.13 4.73 12.93
N GLN A 78 31.33 4.23 12.65
CA GLN A 78 32.17 4.71 11.56
C GLN A 78 31.63 4.32 10.18
N LEU A 79 31.02 3.15 10.05
CA LEU A 79 30.29 2.77 8.84
C LEU A 79 29.13 3.74 8.59
N GLN A 80 28.31 4.02 9.61
CA GLN A 80 27.20 4.97 9.50
C GLN A 80 27.69 6.36 9.10
N CYS A 81 28.80 6.84 9.67
CA CYS A 81 29.44 8.09 9.26
C CYS A 81 29.82 8.09 7.77
N ALA A 82 30.43 7.01 7.26
CA ALA A 82 30.79 6.91 5.85
C ALA A 82 29.57 7.01 4.92
N VAL A 83 28.45 6.42 5.33
CA VAL A 83 27.20 6.49 4.55
C VAL A 83 26.54 7.86 4.66
N LYS A 84 26.61 8.56 5.80
CA LYS A 84 26.15 9.96 5.91
C LYS A 84 26.94 10.90 5.00
N ILE A 85 28.26 10.72 4.91
CA ILE A 85 29.07 11.45 3.93
C ILE A 85 28.58 11.16 2.50
N LEU A 86 28.27 9.90 2.18
CA LEU A 86 27.72 9.53 0.88
C LEU A 86 26.37 10.20 0.61
N LEU A 87 25.46 10.21 1.58
CA LEU A 87 24.15 10.90 1.50
C LEU A 87 24.31 12.39 1.18
N THR A 88 25.25 13.06 1.86
CA THR A 88 25.56 14.46 1.59
C THR A 88 26.06 14.64 0.16
N LEU A 89 26.97 13.79 -0.32
CA LEU A 89 27.48 13.87 -1.70
C LEU A 89 26.37 13.64 -2.75
N ILE A 90 25.46 12.68 -2.51
CA ILE A 90 24.28 12.47 -3.38
C ILE A 90 23.45 13.75 -3.45
N GLN A 91 23.19 14.39 -2.31
CA GLN A 91 22.41 15.63 -2.23
C GLN A 91 23.10 16.81 -2.91
N THR A 92 24.36 17.08 -2.56
CA THR A 92 25.05 18.29 -3.01
C THR A 92 25.50 18.18 -4.46
N CYS A 93 25.87 16.97 -4.91
CA CYS A 93 26.40 16.74 -6.25
C CYS A 93 25.39 16.02 -7.17
N HIS A 94 24.09 16.20 -6.93
CA HIS A 94 23.02 15.52 -7.67
C HIS A 94 23.06 15.75 -9.19
N LEU A 95 23.49 16.93 -9.65
CA LEU A 95 23.66 17.23 -11.09
C LEU A 95 24.69 16.33 -11.78
N GLU A 96 25.60 15.72 -11.01
CA GLU A 96 26.67 14.85 -11.51
C GLU A 96 26.45 13.38 -11.06
N LEU A 97 25.25 13.04 -10.56
CA LEU A 97 24.92 11.75 -9.96
C LEU A 97 25.22 10.56 -10.88
N ARG A 98 25.01 10.74 -12.19
CA ARG A 98 25.30 9.71 -13.21
C ARG A 98 26.75 9.22 -13.18
N ARG A 99 27.70 10.04 -12.71
CA ARG A 99 29.13 9.65 -12.64
C ARG A 99 29.44 8.61 -11.58
N PHE A 100 28.60 8.51 -10.54
CA PHE A 100 28.87 7.66 -9.39
C PHE A 100 27.65 6.84 -8.95
N SER A 101 26.61 6.78 -9.78
CA SER A 101 25.37 6.05 -9.52
C SER A 101 25.61 4.56 -9.28
N GLU A 102 26.52 3.93 -10.03
CA GLU A 102 26.85 2.52 -9.87
C GLU A 102 27.44 2.22 -8.48
N ASN A 103 28.30 3.10 -7.97
CA ASN A 103 28.84 2.97 -6.62
C ASN A 103 27.75 3.15 -5.56
N VAL A 104 26.83 4.10 -5.76
CA VAL A 104 25.67 4.27 -4.87
C VAL A 104 24.83 3.00 -4.86
N VAL A 105 24.54 2.43 -6.03
CA VAL A 105 23.79 1.17 -6.16
C VAL A 105 24.48 0.03 -5.40
N ARG A 106 25.81 -0.11 -5.51
CA ARG A 106 26.57 -1.11 -4.76
C ARG A 106 26.48 -0.91 -3.24
N VAL A 107 26.66 0.33 -2.76
CA VAL A 107 26.54 0.64 -1.33
C VAL A 107 25.11 0.37 -0.83
N THR A 108 24.09 0.80 -1.57
CA THR A 108 22.69 0.55 -1.21
C THR A 108 22.39 -0.95 -1.13
N LYS A 109 22.79 -1.74 -2.14
CA LYS A 109 22.62 -3.20 -2.13
C LYS A 109 23.36 -3.84 -0.96
N PHE A 110 24.58 -3.38 -0.68
CA PHE A 110 25.32 -3.84 0.49
C PHE A 110 24.50 -3.60 1.76
N LEU A 111 24.08 -2.36 2.04
CA LEU A 111 23.34 -2.01 3.25
C LEU A 111 22.03 -2.79 3.41
N LEU A 112 21.22 -2.88 2.35
CA LEU A 112 19.91 -3.55 2.39
C LEU A 112 19.99 -5.07 2.59
N ARG A 113 21.15 -5.69 2.27
CA ARG A 113 21.32 -7.15 2.25
C ARG A 113 22.26 -7.68 3.35
N GLN A 114 22.74 -6.83 4.27
CA GLN A 114 23.56 -7.29 5.39
C GLN A 114 22.69 -7.99 6.45
N VAL A 115 22.60 -9.31 6.39
CA VAL A 115 21.81 -10.11 7.36
C VAL A 115 22.42 -10.07 8.77
N GLU A 116 23.74 -9.93 8.87
CA GLU A 116 24.48 -9.89 10.15
C GLU A 116 24.28 -8.60 10.95
N LEU A 117 23.80 -7.52 10.31
CA LEU A 117 23.62 -6.21 10.95
C LEU A 117 22.35 -5.50 10.44
N PRO A 118 21.15 -5.93 10.87
CA PRO A 118 19.87 -5.38 10.43
C PRO A 118 19.70 -3.88 10.73
N GLU A 119 20.46 -3.34 11.70
CA GLU A 119 20.54 -1.90 11.99
C GLU A 119 20.99 -1.05 10.79
N LEU A 120 21.55 -1.67 9.74
CA LEU A 120 21.92 -0.98 8.49
C LEU A 120 20.76 -0.82 7.51
N TYR A 121 19.66 -1.57 7.64
CA TYR A 121 18.55 -1.53 6.68
C TYR A 121 17.89 -0.15 6.58
N PRO A 122 17.57 0.56 7.70
CA PRO A 122 16.99 1.89 7.60
C PRO A 122 17.90 2.87 6.86
N LEU A 123 19.21 2.76 7.07
CA LEU A 123 20.22 3.57 6.40
C LEU A 123 20.32 3.24 4.91
N GLY A 124 20.21 1.96 4.53
CA GLY A 124 20.09 1.54 3.13
C GLY A 124 18.85 2.13 2.45
N CYS A 125 17.70 2.11 3.13
CA CYS A 125 16.47 2.76 2.64
C CYS A 125 16.65 4.27 2.46
N GLU A 126 17.34 4.95 3.39
CA GLU A 126 17.63 6.38 3.30
C GLU A 126 18.50 6.72 2.07
N VAL A 127 19.57 5.95 1.85
CA VAL A 127 20.42 6.10 0.64
C VAL A 127 19.59 5.89 -0.62
N PHE A 128 18.76 4.86 -0.66
CA PHE A 128 17.85 4.61 -1.78
C PHE A 128 16.90 5.77 -2.02
N ILE A 129 16.19 6.25 -0.99
CA ILE A 129 15.23 7.36 -1.07
C ILE A 129 15.91 8.60 -1.63
N LYS A 130 17.09 8.94 -1.10
CA LYS A 130 17.86 10.11 -1.53
C LYS A 130 18.30 9.97 -2.99
N PHE A 131 18.87 8.82 -3.33
CA PHE A 131 19.32 8.51 -4.68
C PHE A 131 18.18 8.57 -5.71
N ALA A 132 17.07 7.90 -5.44
CA ALA A 132 15.90 7.86 -6.33
C ALA A 132 15.25 9.24 -6.49
N SER A 133 15.30 10.11 -5.47
CA SER A 133 14.73 11.45 -5.54
C SER A 133 15.48 12.41 -6.47
N TYR A 134 16.72 12.10 -6.84
CA TYR A 134 17.55 12.92 -7.74
C TYR A 134 17.86 12.24 -9.08
N GLN A 135 17.26 11.08 -9.36
CA GLN A 135 17.45 10.43 -10.65
C GLN A 135 16.61 11.11 -11.73
N ASP A 136 17.21 11.27 -12.92
CA ASP A 136 16.51 11.76 -14.09
C ASP A 136 15.51 10.68 -14.58
N GLY A 137 14.31 11.08 -15.00
CA GLY A 137 13.21 10.14 -15.29
C GLY A 137 13.51 9.10 -16.38
N ALA A 138 14.51 9.33 -17.23
CA ALA A 138 14.96 8.34 -18.21
C ALA A 138 15.75 7.20 -17.53
N ASN A 139 15.26 5.96 -17.67
CA ASN A 139 15.80 4.71 -17.07
C ASN A 139 15.45 4.46 -15.59
N LEU A 140 14.45 5.16 -15.05
CA LEU A 140 14.07 5.00 -13.65
C LEU A 140 13.65 3.57 -13.32
N SER A 141 12.92 2.89 -14.21
CA SER A 141 12.52 1.48 -14.02
C SER A 141 13.71 0.53 -13.86
N LEU A 142 14.73 0.66 -14.72
CA LEU A 142 15.95 -0.14 -14.67
C LEU A 142 16.74 0.10 -13.38
N VAL A 143 16.72 1.32 -12.86
CA VAL A 143 17.42 1.71 -11.64
C VAL A 143 16.69 1.23 -10.38
N LEU A 144 15.35 1.32 -10.36
CA LEU A 144 14.54 0.99 -9.17
C LEU A 144 14.25 -0.50 -9.04
N SER A 145 13.97 -1.21 -10.14
CA SER A 145 13.54 -2.62 -10.13
C SER A 145 14.45 -3.54 -9.30
N PRO A 146 15.80 -3.44 -9.35
CA PRO A 146 16.69 -4.29 -8.56
C PRO A 146 16.56 -4.15 -7.03
N PHE A 147 15.88 -3.12 -6.54
CA PHE A 147 15.69 -2.85 -5.12
C PHE A 147 14.29 -3.17 -4.62
N ILE A 148 13.30 -3.37 -5.50
CA ILE A 148 11.90 -3.49 -5.09
C ILE A 148 11.69 -4.68 -4.15
N ASP A 149 12.25 -5.84 -4.48
CA ASP A 149 12.12 -7.03 -3.63
C ASP A 149 12.83 -6.87 -2.27
N ASP A 150 13.99 -6.21 -2.25
CA ASP A 150 14.68 -5.88 -1.00
C ASP A 150 13.84 -4.96 -0.13
N ILE A 151 13.29 -3.89 -0.71
CA ILE A 151 12.48 -2.90 0.01
C ILE A 151 11.16 -3.50 0.53
N VAL A 152 10.47 -4.28 -0.31
CA VAL A 152 9.23 -4.99 0.08
C VAL A 152 9.50 -5.94 1.24
N ARG A 153 10.60 -6.70 1.21
CA ARG A 153 11.00 -7.58 2.31
C ARG A 153 11.16 -6.81 3.63
N LEU A 154 11.77 -5.62 3.60
CA LEU A 154 11.95 -4.81 4.81
C LEU A 154 10.63 -4.31 5.42
N SER A 155 9.60 -4.06 4.60
CA SER A 155 8.27 -3.69 5.10
C SER A 155 7.55 -4.81 5.88
N HIS A 156 8.05 -6.05 5.77
CA HIS A 156 7.60 -7.24 6.51
C HIS A 156 8.66 -7.79 7.46
N ASP A 157 9.63 -6.96 7.86
CA ASP A 157 10.68 -7.41 8.74
C ASP A 157 10.12 -8.01 10.06
N SER A 158 10.75 -9.10 10.49
CA SER A 158 10.30 -9.95 11.59
C SER A 158 11.33 -10.05 12.72
N GLN A 159 12.20 -9.04 12.87
CA GLN A 159 13.18 -9.01 13.95
C GLN A 159 12.55 -9.15 15.34
N THR A 160 13.25 -9.84 16.23
CA THR A 160 12.78 -10.09 17.61
C THR A 160 12.68 -8.80 18.41
N ARG A 161 13.62 -7.87 18.20
CA ARG A 161 13.63 -6.54 18.83
C ARG A 161 12.53 -5.66 18.23
N PRO A 162 11.47 -5.29 18.98
CA PRO A 162 10.31 -4.58 18.43
C PRO A 162 10.69 -3.21 17.86
N ASP A 163 11.52 -2.42 18.55
CA ASP A 163 11.91 -1.09 18.08
C ASP A 163 12.67 -1.14 16.75
N LEU A 164 13.58 -2.11 16.63
CA LEU A 164 14.37 -2.32 15.42
C LEU A 164 13.47 -2.81 14.28
N ARG A 165 12.62 -3.81 14.55
CA ARG A 165 11.64 -4.34 13.59
C ARG A 165 10.77 -3.22 13.02
N LEU A 166 10.18 -2.41 13.89
CA LEU A 166 9.27 -1.35 13.48
C LEU A 166 10.02 -0.21 12.75
N SER A 167 11.23 0.13 13.17
CA SER A 167 12.10 1.08 12.46
C SER A 167 12.43 0.60 11.03
N ILE A 168 12.74 -0.69 10.86
CA ILE A 168 13.00 -1.31 9.55
C ILE A 168 11.74 -1.27 8.69
N ARG A 169 10.58 -1.67 9.24
CA ARG A 169 9.30 -1.63 8.51
C ARG A 169 8.93 -0.22 8.08
N GLU A 170 9.07 0.77 8.98
CA GLU A 170 8.85 2.18 8.67
C GLU A 170 9.75 2.67 7.53
N ALA A 171 11.05 2.33 7.57
CA ALA A 171 12.00 2.70 6.53
C ALA A 171 11.68 2.04 5.17
N GLY A 172 11.30 0.76 5.19
CA GLY A 172 10.84 0.02 4.01
C GLY A 172 9.62 0.69 3.38
N LEU A 173 8.60 1.02 4.16
CA LEU A 173 7.40 1.73 3.69
C LEU A 173 7.72 3.10 3.08
N LYS A 174 8.60 3.89 3.72
CA LYS A 174 9.06 5.18 3.16
C LYS A 174 9.78 5.00 1.82
N ALA A 175 10.60 3.97 1.68
CA ALA A 175 11.27 3.66 0.43
C ALA A 175 10.28 3.20 -0.65
N MET A 176 9.28 2.38 -0.31
CA MET A 176 8.19 2.01 -1.24
C MET A 176 7.40 3.23 -1.70
N ALA A 177 7.17 4.23 -0.84
CA ALA A 177 6.49 5.46 -1.25
C ALA A 177 7.25 6.23 -2.34
N VAL A 178 8.58 6.23 -2.27
CA VAL A 178 9.40 6.79 -3.35
C VAL A 178 9.30 5.94 -4.61
N VAL A 179 9.30 4.61 -4.50
CA VAL A 179 9.05 3.72 -5.64
C VAL A 179 7.72 4.11 -6.29
N VAL A 180 6.60 4.07 -5.56
CA VAL A 180 5.25 4.36 -6.08
C VAL A 180 5.16 5.74 -6.74
N ARG A 181 5.77 6.77 -6.16
CA ARG A 181 5.79 8.13 -6.74
C ARG A 181 6.44 8.18 -8.11
N LEU A 182 7.40 7.29 -8.32
CA LEU A 182 8.25 7.21 -9.49
C LEU A 182 7.81 6.07 -10.45
N LEU A 183 6.81 5.27 -10.08
CA LEU A 183 6.29 4.19 -10.92
C LEU A 183 5.56 4.77 -12.14
N ASP A 184 5.94 4.31 -13.32
CA ASP A 184 5.15 4.45 -14.54
C ASP A 184 4.41 3.14 -14.86
N LEU A 185 3.73 3.08 -16.01
CA LEU A 185 3.03 1.87 -16.46
C LEU A 185 3.98 0.66 -16.65
N SER A 186 5.27 0.88 -16.94
CA SER A 186 6.24 -0.21 -17.16
C SER A 186 6.55 -1.02 -15.91
N LEU A 187 6.23 -0.47 -14.74
CA LEU A 187 6.46 -1.10 -13.45
C LEU A 187 5.16 -1.51 -12.76
N ALA A 188 4.01 -1.46 -13.45
CA ALA A 188 2.70 -1.75 -12.87
C ALA A 188 2.62 -3.15 -12.22
N GLU A 189 3.33 -4.14 -12.76
CA GLU A 189 3.38 -5.50 -12.20
C GLU A 189 3.88 -5.54 -10.75
N HIS A 190 4.69 -4.56 -10.34
CA HIS A 190 5.22 -4.50 -8.97
C HIS A 190 4.12 -4.18 -7.94
N PHE A 191 2.96 -3.62 -8.34
CA PHE A 191 1.82 -3.45 -7.43
C PHE A 191 1.35 -4.78 -6.83
N ALA A 192 1.53 -5.90 -7.53
CA ALA A 192 1.22 -7.24 -7.01
C ALA A 192 2.00 -7.60 -5.73
N LYS A 193 3.22 -7.05 -5.57
CA LYS A 193 4.07 -7.23 -4.38
C LYS A 193 3.90 -6.10 -3.37
N LEU A 194 3.73 -4.86 -3.85
CA LEU A 194 3.59 -3.67 -2.99
C LEU A 194 2.27 -3.67 -2.22
N MET A 195 1.16 -4.04 -2.87
CA MET A 195 -0.17 -3.93 -2.27
C MET A 195 -0.35 -4.81 -1.02
N PRO A 196 -0.04 -6.13 -1.04
CA PRO A 196 -0.11 -6.95 0.17
C PRO A 196 0.81 -6.42 1.28
N ALA A 197 1.97 -5.87 0.91
CA ALA A 197 2.92 -5.32 1.85
C ALA A 197 2.42 -4.10 2.60
N ILE A 198 1.73 -3.21 1.90
CA ILE A 198 1.05 -2.07 2.49
C ILE A 198 -0.06 -2.54 3.43
N LEU A 199 -0.91 -3.47 2.98
CA LEU A 199 -2.09 -3.90 3.72
C LEU A 199 -1.76 -4.62 5.03
N VAL A 200 -0.72 -5.46 5.07
CA VAL A 200 -0.25 -6.10 6.32
C VAL A 200 0.20 -5.06 7.35
N ASN A 201 0.77 -3.93 6.90
CA ASN A 201 1.20 -2.86 7.80
C ASN A 201 0.06 -1.92 8.23
N MET A 202 -1.04 -1.87 7.47
CA MET A 202 -2.26 -1.18 7.91
C MET A 202 -3.08 -2.03 8.88
N ASN A 203 -3.06 -3.34 8.69
CA ASN A 203 -3.85 -4.31 9.42
C ASN A 203 -3.18 -4.73 10.75
N VAL A 204 -2.93 -3.75 11.62
CA VAL A 204 -2.35 -3.98 12.95
C VAL A 204 -3.48 -4.32 13.92
N PRO A 205 -3.40 -5.45 14.67
CA PRO A 205 -4.42 -5.82 15.65
C PRO A 205 -4.61 -4.75 16.73
N SER A 206 -5.85 -4.48 17.13
CA SER A 206 -6.17 -3.43 18.11
C SER A 206 -5.55 -3.63 19.50
N SER A 207 -5.12 -4.85 19.84
CA SER A 207 -4.35 -5.11 21.07
C SER A 207 -2.92 -4.56 21.03
N LEU A 208 -2.43 -4.21 19.84
CA LEU A 208 -1.12 -3.60 19.57
C LEU A 208 -1.25 -2.14 19.08
N ASP A 209 -2.47 -1.58 19.06
CA ASP A 209 -2.72 -0.15 18.75
C ASP A 209 -2.24 0.79 19.90
N GLY A 210 -1.44 0.28 20.84
CA GLY A 210 -0.87 1.04 21.96
C GLY A 210 0.22 2.01 21.50
N GLU A 211 0.25 3.21 22.11
CA GLU A 211 1.08 4.34 21.69
C GLU A 211 2.55 3.99 21.41
N GLY A 212 3.09 4.53 20.31
CA GLY A 212 4.52 4.38 19.98
C GLY A 212 4.80 4.21 18.49
N ILE A 213 5.75 3.32 18.19
CA ILE A 213 6.31 3.10 16.85
C ILE A 213 5.32 2.37 15.92
N ASP A 214 4.47 1.49 16.45
CA ASP A 214 3.44 0.77 15.69
C ASP A 214 2.46 1.73 14.99
N ARG A 215 2.07 2.81 15.67
CA ARG A 215 1.25 3.88 15.08
C ARG A 215 1.95 4.55 13.89
N ARG A 216 3.25 4.83 13.98
CA ARG A 216 4.02 5.44 12.88
C ARG A 216 4.08 4.52 11.66
N VAL A 217 4.24 3.22 11.87
CA VAL A 217 4.23 2.20 10.80
C VAL A 217 2.85 2.15 10.12
N LYS A 218 1.77 2.08 10.91
CA LYS A 218 0.39 2.09 10.41
C LYS A 218 0.06 3.36 9.63
N GLU A 219 0.48 4.53 10.13
CA GLU A 219 0.30 5.83 9.46
C GLU A 219 1.14 5.93 8.18
N ALA A 220 2.38 5.41 8.17
CA ALA A 220 3.21 5.34 6.97
C ALA A 220 2.58 4.42 5.90
N ALA A 221 2.09 3.25 6.30
CA ALA A 221 1.40 2.33 5.41
C ALA A 221 0.09 2.92 4.87
N SER A 222 -0.71 3.57 5.71
CA SER A 222 -1.95 4.23 5.29
C SER A 222 -1.67 5.35 4.28
N ARG A 223 -0.65 6.19 4.50
CA ARG A 223 -0.25 7.23 3.54
C ARG A 223 0.17 6.63 2.20
N LEU A 224 0.98 5.56 2.25
CA LEU A 224 1.41 4.86 1.05
C LEU A 224 0.22 4.21 0.30
N PHE A 225 -0.73 3.62 1.03
CA PHE A 225 -1.95 3.09 0.45
C PHE A 225 -2.71 4.16 -0.33
N ARG A 226 -2.95 5.34 0.28
CA ARG A 226 -3.59 6.48 -0.40
C ARG A 226 -2.87 6.84 -1.69
N GLN A 227 -1.54 6.89 -1.66
CA GLN A 227 -0.71 7.20 -2.83
C GLN A 227 -0.88 6.15 -3.94
N VAL A 228 -0.97 4.86 -3.60
CA VAL A 228 -1.27 3.80 -4.58
C VAL A 228 -2.67 3.97 -5.15
N CYS A 229 -3.67 4.29 -4.32
CA CYS A 229 -5.05 4.50 -4.76
C CYS A 229 -5.18 5.71 -5.70
N GLN A 230 -4.38 6.76 -5.52
CA GLN A 230 -4.29 7.90 -6.43
C GLN A 230 -3.80 7.50 -7.83
N CYS A 231 -3.07 6.39 -7.97
CA CYS A 231 -2.67 5.87 -9.28
C CYS A 231 -3.80 5.13 -10.02
N LEU A 232 -4.96 4.90 -9.38
CA LEU A 232 -6.01 4.09 -9.97
C LEU A 232 -6.63 4.76 -11.21
N ARG A 233 -6.52 4.07 -12.33
CA ARG A 233 -7.08 4.41 -13.64
C ARG A 233 -7.29 3.12 -14.43
N PRO A 234 -8.06 3.10 -15.54
CA PRO A 234 -8.40 1.86 -16.23
C PRO A 234 -7.19 0.97 -16.54
N ALA A 235 -6.10 1.56 -17.05
CA ALA A 235 -4.85 0.85 -17.37
C ALA A 235 -4.13 0.20 -16.16
N LEU A 236 -4.35 0.71 -14.94
CA LEU A 236 -3.73 0.22 -13.70
C LEU A 236 -4.70 -0.57 -12.81
N SER A 237 -5.99 -0.59 -13.14
CA SER A 237 -7.05 -1.17 -12.32
C SER A 237 -6.76 -2.61 -11.90
N GLN A 238 -6.43 -3.48 -12.87
CA GLN A 238 -6.10 -4.88 -12.60
C GLN A 238 -4.84 -5.07 -11.77
N PHE A 239 -3.87 -4.16 -11.84
CA PHE A 239 -2.61 -4.28 -11.11
C PHE A 239 -2.75 -3.82 -9.66
N ILE A 240 -3.71 -2.94 -9.36
CA ILE A 240 -3.94 -2.38 -8.03
C ILE A 240 -5.08 -3.12 -7.31
N LEU A 241 -6.26 -3.24 -7.94
CA LEU A 241 -7.44 -3.83 -7.32
C LEU A 241 -7.31 -5.35 -7.14
N LYS A 242 -6.77 -6.07 -8.14
CA LYS A 242 -6.62 -7.53 -8.04
C LYS A 242 -5.80 -7.95 -6.81
N PRO A 243 -4.58 -7.43 -6.56
CA PRO A 243 -3.84 -7.81 -5.35
C PRO A 243 -4.45 -7.25 -4.06
N PHE A 244 -5.12 -6.09 -4.10
CA PHE A 244 -5.87 -5.57 -2.96
C PHE A 244 -6.93 -6.56 -2.50
N PHE A 245 -7.80 -6.99 -3.41
CA PHE A 245 -8.84 -7.94 -3.05
C PHE A 245 -8.31 -9.36 -2.84
N SER A 246 -7.26 -9.79 -3.57
CA SER A 246 -6.62 -11.09 -3.32
C SER A 246 -6.05 -11.18 -1.91
N TYR A 247 -5.52 -10.07 -1.38
CA TYR A 247 -5.11 -10.00 0.02
C TYR A 247 -6.32 -10.15 0.95
N LEU A 248 -7.42 -9.44 0.70
CA LEU A 248 -8.62 -9.58 1.54
C LEU A 248 -9.18 -11.00 1.51
N ASP A 249 -9.20 -11.66 0.35
CA ASP A 249 -9.71 -13.03 0.18
C ASP A 249 -8.79 -14.09 0.80
N GLY A 250 -7.48 -13.93 0.64
CA GLY A 250 -6.48 -14.87 1.13
C GLY A 250 -6.17 -14.70 2.63
N THR A 251 -6.65 -13.63 3.25
CA THR A 251 -6.52 -13.37 4.68
C THR A 251 -7.90 -13.35 5.33
N ASN A 252 -8.01 -13.59 6.63
CA ASN A 252 -9.31 -13.45 7.33
C ASN A 252 -9.75 -11.97 7.48
N ALA A 253 -9.21 -11.05 6.67
CA ALA A 253 -9.38 -9.60 6.76
C ALA A 253 -10.83 -9.13 6.57
N TRP A 254 -11.64 -9.87 5.80
CA TRP A 254 -13.08 -9.62 5.69
C TRP A 254 -13.81 -9.72 7.03
N SER A 255 -13.31 -10.54 7.96
CA SER A 255 -13.92 -10.81 9.27
C SER A 255 -13.13 -10.28 10.47
N GLN A 256 -12.02 -9.57 10.24
CA GLN A 256 -11.17 -9.07 11.32
C GLN A 256 -11.69 -7.75 11.87
N GLY A 257 -12.04 -7.74 13.16
CA GLY A 257 -12.64 -6.60 13.86
C GLY A 257 -14.07 -6.91 14.30
N ASN A 258 -14.81 -5.89 14.72
CA ASN A 258 -16.25 -6.01 14.89
C ASN A 258 -16.96 -5.78 13.55
N ASP A 259 -18.26 -6.12 13.48
CA ASP A 259 -19.05 -6.08 12.25
C ASP A 259 -19.04 -4.72 11.53
N VAL A 260 -18.83 -3.60 12.24
CA VAL A 260 -18.95 -2.24 11.69
C VAL A 260 -17.59 -1.65 11.30
N ASN A 261 -16.53 -2.00 12.02
CA ASN A 261 -15.17 -1.46 11.85
C ASN A 261 -14.18 -2.54 11.45
N CYS A 262 -14.61 -3.53 10.65
CA CYS A 262 -13.69 -4.54 10.17
C CYS A 262 -12.68 -3.94 9.18
N PHE A 263 -11.47 -4.51 9.14
CA PHE A 263 -10.37 -3.98 8.33
C PHE A 263 -10.74 -3.84 6.84
N ALA A 264 -11.52 -4.78 6.29
CA ALA A 264 -11.98 -4.71 4.91
C ALA A 264 -12.83 -3.45 4.64
N VAL A 265 -13.75 -3.10 5.53
CA VAL A 265 -14.60 -1.90 5.39
C VAL A 265 -13.73 -0.63 5.47
N GLU A 266 -12.83 -0.54 6.44
CA GLU A 266 -11.94 0.63 6.61
C GLU A 266 -10.96 0.81 5.44
N SER A 267 -10.39 -0.28 4.92
CA SER A 267 -9.50 -0.22 3.77
C SER A 267 -10.23 0.14 2.47
N LEU A 268 -11.47 -0.34 2.27
CA LEU A 268 -12.33 0.07 1.14
C LEU A 268 -12.71 1.55 1.22
N LYS A 269 -13.12 2.04 2.39
CA LYS A 269 -13.40 3.47 2.63
C LYS A 269 -12.18 4.33 2.28
N LEU A 270 -11.00 3.93 2.75
CA LEU A 270 -9.76 4.65 2.49
C LEU A 270 -9.38 4.63 1.01
N LEU A 271 -9.58 3.51 0.32
CA LEU A 271 -9.32 3.36 -1.11
C LEU A 271 -10.17 4.36 -1.89
N MET A 272 -11.47 4.36 -1.61
CA MET A 272 -12.43 5.25 -2.26
C MET A 272 -12.16 6.73 -1.98
N ALA A 273 -11.85 7.08 -0.73
CA ALA A 273 -11.55 8.46 -0.35
C ALA A 273 -10.25 9.00 -0.97
N SER A 274 -9.41 8.14 -1.53
CA SER A 274 -8.08 8.50 -2.04
C SER A 274 -7.96 8.49 -3.55
N MET A 275 -8.88 7.82 -4.24
CA MET A 275 -8.87 7.74 -5.70
C MET A 275 -9.50 8.99 -6.35
N GLU A 276 -9.16 9.26 -7.61
CA GLU A 276 -9.78 10.35 -8.36
C GLU A 276 -11.26 10.05 -8.62
N PRO A 277 -12.19 11.02 -8.39
CA PRO A 277 -13.63 10.78 -8.46
C PRO A 277 -14.11 10.18 -9.80
N GLN A 278 -13.48 10.56 -10.91
CA GLN A 278 -13.80 10.04 -12.25
C GLN A 278 -13.54 8.54 -12.42
N HIS A 279 -12.69 7.95 -11.59
CA HIS A 279 -12.32 6.52 -11.66
C HIS A 279 -13.10 5.65 -10.66
N ASN A 280 -13.98 6.24 -9.85
CA ASN A 280 -14.76 5.58 -8.81
C ASN A 280 -15.52 4.33 -9.29
N TYR A 281 -16.04 4.38 -10.52
CA TYR A 281 -16.77 3.27 -11.13
C TYR A 281 -15.95 1.97 -11.20
N LEU A 282 -14.61 2.04 -11.26
CA LEU A 282 -13.75 0.86 -11.29
C LEU A 282 -13.86 0.03 -10.02
N LEU A 283 -13.91 0.70 -8.86
CA LEU A 283 -14.11 0.04 -7.58
C LEU A 283 -15.52 -0.58 -7.49
N PHE A 284 -16.55 0.17 -7.89
CA PHE A 284 -17.93 -0.34 -7.90
C PHE A 284 -18.11 -1.53 -8.84
N LEU A 285 -17.48 -1.52 -10.01
CA LEU A 285 -17.53 -2.63 -10.96
C LEU A 285 -16.90 -3.90 -10.35
N GLU A 286 -15.75 -3.76 -9.70
CA GLU A 286 -15.06 -4.88 -9.06
C GLU A 286 -15.82 -5.41 -7.83
N MET A 287 -16.41 -4.52 -7.03
CA MET A 287 -17.31 -4.91 -5.94
C MET A 287 -18.55 -5.64 -6.46
N SER A 288 -19.18 -5.15 -7.54
CA SER A 288 -20.33 -5.81 -8.18
C SER A 288 -19.96 -7.23 -8.62
N ARG A 289 -18.85 -7.36 -9.35
CA ARG A 289 -18.35 -8.65 -9.85
C ARG A 289 -18.12 -9.66 -8.72
N ARG A 290 -17.71 -9.18 -7.55
CA ARG A 290 -17.49 -10.03 -6.36
C ARG A 290 -18.80 -10.47 -5.71
N VAL A 291 -19.78 -9.58 -5.60
CA VAL A 291 -21.12 -9.92 -5.13
C VAL A 291 -21.77 -10.94 -6.07
N GLU A 292 -21.61 -10.77 -7.39
CA GLU A 292 -22.09 -11.72 -8.41
C GLU A 292 -21.37 -13.08 -8.33
N GLY A 293 -20.06 -13.09 -8.08
CA GLY A 293 -19.23 -14.30 -8.03
C GLY A 293 -19.23 -15.04 -6.68
N CYS A 294 -19.91 -14.52 -5.67
CA CYS A 294 -20.03 -15.12 -4.34
C CYS A 294 -20.76 -16.48 -4.41
N ASN A 295 -20.10 -17.57 -3.98
CA ASN A 295 -20.65 -18.94 -3.96
C ASN A 295 -21.70 -19.22 -2.87
N ARG A 296 -22.42 -18.17 -2.43
CA ARG A 296 -23.55 -18.25 -1.49
C ARG A 296 -23.21 -18.94 -0.15
N ALA A 297 -21.92 -19.10 0.18
CA ALA A 297 -21.41 -19.66 1.42
C ALA A 297 -21.37 -18.61 2.56
N ARG A 298 -21.06 -19.03 3.79
CA ARG A 298 -20.96 -18.10 4.94
C ARG A 298 -19.86 -17.04 4.75
N ALA A 299 -18.73 -17.42 4.15
CA ALA A 299 -17.65 -16.48 3.82
C ALA A 299 -18.14 -15.40 2.86
N ASP A 300 -18.92 -15.80 1.86
CA ASP A 300 -19.50 -14.89 0.87
C ASP A 300 -20.49 -13.89 1.48
N LEU A 301 -21.25 -14.31 2.50
CA LEU A 301 -22.13 -13.39 3.23
C LEU A 301 -21.34 -12.29 3.94
N VAL A 302 -20.23 -12.64 4.60
CA VAL A 302 -19.36 -11.66 5.28
C VAL A 302 -18.77 -10.69 4.27
N VAL A 303 -18.26 -11.20 3.15
CA VAL A 303 -17.75 -10.37 2.03
C VAL A 303 -18.85 -9.42 1.53
N THR A 304 -20.04 -9.94 1.23
CA THR A 304 -21.17 -9.15 0.74
C THR A 304 -21.56 -8.06 1.75
N LEU A 305 -21.66 -8.39 3.04
CA LEU A 305 -21.96 -7.43 4.10
C LEU A 305 -20.89 -6.33 4.20
N CYS A 306 -19.61 -6.68 4.10
CA CYS A 306 -18.51 -5.71 4.13
C CYS A 306 -18.55 -4.76 2.93
N ILE A 307 -18.82 -5.29 1.73
CA ILE A 307 -18.99 -4.48 0.52
C ILE A 307 -20.16 -3.49 0.71
N VAL A 308 -21.31 -3.98 1.16
CA VAL A 308 -22.50 -3.14 1.39
C VAL A 308 -22.25 -2.06 2.44
N ARG A 309 -21.62 -2.43 3.57
CA ARG A 309 -21.26 -1.49 4.65
C ARG A 309 -20.24 -0.45 4.17
N ALA A 310 -19.26 -0.86 3.36
CA ALA A 310 -18.33 0.08 2.75
C ALA A 310 -19.09 1.08 1.85
N ILE A 311 -20.04 0.61 1.03
CA ILE A 311 -20.87 1.48 0.19
C ILE A 311 -21.68 2.47 1.02
N ALA A 312 -22.28 2.02 2.12
CA ALA A 312 -23.00 2.90 3.03
C ALA A 312 -22.12 4.02 3.55
N ALA A 313 -20.91 3.67 3.99
CA ALA A 313 -20.02 4.65 4.58
C ALA A 313 -19.27 5.53 3.57
N MET A 314 -19.36 5.21 2.29
CA MET A 314 -18.87 6.06 1.20
C MET A 314 -19.85 7.19 0.82
N ALA A 315 -21.05 7.18 1.42
CA ALA A 315 -22.02 8.26 1.29
C ALA A 315 -21.42 9.64 1.59
N GLY A 316 -21.66 10.60 0.70
CA GLY A 316 -21.15 11.98 0.81
C GLY A 316 -19.66 12.15 0.47
N LEU A 317 -18.89 11.06 0.32
CA LEU A 317 -17.49 11.13 -0.16
C LEU A 317 -17.40 11.22 -1.69
N VAL A 318 -18.45 10.81 -2.39
CA VAL A 318 -18.48 10.71 -3.85
C VAL A 318 -19.26 11.88 -4.43
N GLN A 319 -18.57 12.84 -5.05
CA GLN A 319 -19.24 13.84 -5.88
C GLN A 319 -19.45 13.29 -7.29
N GLY A 320 -20.70 13.31 -7.77
CA GLY A 320 -21.09 12.76 -9.07
C GLY A 320 -21.40 11.26 -9.00
N THR A 321 -22.51 10.86 -9.60
CA THR A 321 -23.15 9.56 -9.36
C THR A 321 -22.47 8.41 -10.13
N PRO A 322 -21.96 7.36 -9.47
CA PRO A 322 -21.73 6.06 -10.12
C PRO A 322 -23.05 5.28 -10.21
N GLY A 323 -24.12 5.92 -10.73
CA GLY A 323 -25.49 5.43 -10.68
C GLY A 323 -25.64 4.01 -11.20
N PRO A 324 -25.26 3.73 -12.46
CA PRO A 324 -25.38 2.40 -13.04
C PRO A 324 -24.61 1.32 -12.24
N SER A 325 -23.45 1.67 -11.68
CA SER A 325 -22.65 0.72 -10.90
C SER A 325 -23.23 0.47 -9.51
N PHE A 326 -23.76 1.49 -8.85
CA PHE A 326 -24.49 1.34 -7.58
C PHE A 326 -25.73 0.46 -7.76
N TYR A 327 -26.51 0.71 -8.81
CA TYR A 327 -27.66 -0.12 -9.15
C TYR A 327 -27.28 -1.55 -9.49
N LYS A 328 -26.16 -1.76 -10.20
CA LYS A 328 -25.66 -3.11 -10.49
C LYS A 328 -25.34 -3.87 -9.19
N ILE A 329 -24.76 -3.22 -8.19
CA ILE A 329 -24.55 -3.83 -6.87
C ILE A 329 -25.89 -4.16 -6.22
N PHE A 330 -26.87 -3.26 -6.29
CA PHE A 330 -28.21 -3.50 -5.77
C PHE A 330 -28.88 -4.73 -6.38
N THR A 331 -28.93 -4.82 -7.71
CA THR A 331 -29.53 -5.96 -8.40
C THR A 331 -28.76 -7.26 -8.14
N SER A 332 -27.44 -7.18 -7.97
CA SER A 332 -26.62 -8.33 -7.56
C SER A 332 -26.97 -8.82 -6.15
N ILE A 333 -27.24 -7.92 -5.20
CA ILE A 333 -27.66 -8.29 -3.83
C ILE A 333 -29.07 -8.88 -3.83
N LEU A 334 -30.00 -8.31 -4.59
CA LEU A 334 -31.34 -8.86 -4.72
C LEU A 334 -31.31 -10.27 -5.35
N SER A 335 -30.45 -10.50 -6.35
CA SER A 335 -30.30 -11.84 -6.94
C SER A 335 -29.69 -12.84 -5.95
N LEU A 336 -28.77 -12.40 -5.08
CA LEU A 336 -28.30 -13.22 -3.95
C LEU A 336 -29.43 -13.54 -2.96
N PHE A 337 -30.32 -12.58 -2.66
CA PHE A 337 -31.49 -12.83 -1.82
C PHE A 337 -32.43 -13.87 -2.39
N SER A 338 -32.83 -13.72 -3.65
CA SER A 338 -33.70 -14.69 -4.31
C SER A 338 -33.14 -16.09 -4.23
N TYR A 339 -31.84 -16.27 -4.52
CA TYR A 339 -31.25 -17.59 -4.39
C TYR A 339 -31.21 -18.14 -2.96
N GLN A 340 -30.88 -17.31 -1.97
CA GLN A 340 -30.86 -17.77 -0.57
C GLN A 340 -32.25 -18.25 -0.13
N LEU A 341 -33.32 -17.63 -0.64
CA LEU A 341 -34.70 -18.11 -0.46
C LEU A 341 -34.96 -19.45 -1.15
N GLU A 342 -34.55 -19.60 -2.41
CA GLU A 342 -34.71 -20.86 -3.16
C GLU A 342 -34.00 -22.03 -2.47
N MET A 343 -32.77 -21.83 -2.01
CA MET A 343 -32.02 -22.87 -1.30
C MET A 343 -32.63 -23.20 0.05
N ALA A 344 -33.12 -22.19 0.78
CA ALA A 344 -33.79 -22.41 2.04
C ALA A 344 -35.07 -23.25 1.86
N LYS A 345 -35.81 -23.05 0.75
CA LYS A 345 -36.95 -23.89 0.37
C LYS A 345 -36.52 -25.33 0.09
N LYS A 346 -35.53 -25.54 -0.79
CA LYS A 346 -35.03 -26.87 -1.16
C LYS A 346 -34.49 -27.66 0.03
N ASN A 347 -33.74 -27.01 0.93
CA ASN A 347 -33.21 -27.66 2.13
C ASN A 347 -34.33 -28.12 3.08
N ARG A 348 -35.45 -27.38 3.16
CA ARG A 348 -36.59 -27.75 3.99
C ARG A 348 -37.34 -28.97 3.44
N GLU A 349 -37.49 -29.04 2.12
CA GLU A 349 -38.06 -30.21 1.43
C GLU A 349 -37.23 -31.48 1.68
N LEU A 350 -35.90 -31.34 1.82
CA LEU A 350 -34.97 -32.46 2.02
C LEU A 350 -34.78 -32.88 3.49
N THR A 351 -34.82 -31.96 4.45
CA THR A 351 -34.38 -32.22 5.85
C THR A 351 -35.49 -32.33 6.89
N GLY A 352 -36.76 -32.10 6.51
CA GLY A 352 -37.91 -32.28 7.40
C GLY A 352 -37.76 -31.57 8.76
N ASN A 353 -38.03 -30.26 8.81
CA ASN A 353 -38.08 -29.41 10.02
C ASN A 353 -36.88 -29.45 11.03
N SER A 354 -35.84 -30.25 10.79
CA SER A 354 -34.69 -30.34 11.68
C SER A 354 -33.75 -29.14 11.48
N ARG A 355 -33.80 -28.18 12.41
CA ARG A 355 -32.94 -26.98 12.39
C ARG A 355 -31.47 -27.34 12.63
N PRO A 356 -30.53 -26.93 11.78
CA PRO A 356 -29.10 -27.00 12.12
C PRO A 356 -28.80 -26.03 13.28
N LYS A 357 -28.16 -26.54 14.34
CA LYS A 357 -28.03 -25.87 15.66
C LYS A 357 -26.90 -24.83 15.79
N THR A 358 -26.17 -24.45 14.75
CA THR A 358 -24.97 -23.60 14.92
C THR A 358 -24.70 -22.55 13.82
N SER A 359 -25.65 -22.25 12.93
CA SER A 359 -25.51 -21.18 11.92
C SER A 359 -26.75 -20.30 11.83
N LEU A 360 -26.56 -18.97 11.69
CA LEU A 360 -27.63 -17.99 11.37
C LEU A 360 -28.60 -18.57 10.34
N SER A 361 -29.91 -18.45 10.59
CA SER A 361 -30.91 -18.93 9.64
C SER A 361 -30.82 -18.15 8.32
N PRO A 362 -31.21 -18.72 7.17
CA PRO A 362 -31.25 -17.98 5.91
C PRO A 362 -32.01 -16.66 6.01
N VAL A 363 -33.12 -16.63 6.77
CA VAL A 363 -33.92 -15.42 7.02
C VAL A 363 -33.13 -14.37 7.80
N ASP A 364 -32.37 -14.77 8.82
CA ASP A 364 -31.56 -13.83 9.60
C ASP A 364 -30.43 -13.22 8.76
N LYS A 365 -29.80 -14.03 7.89
CA LYS A 365 -28.79 -13.54 6.93
C LYS A 365 -29.37 -12.51 5.98
N MET A 366 -30.59 -12.75 5.50
CA MET A 366 -31.28 -11.82 4.60
C MET A 366 -31.64 -10.51 5.29
N LYS A 367 -32.17 -10.56 6.52
CA LYS A 367 -32.44 -9.37 7.32
C LYS A 367 -31.19 -8.54 7.55
N LEU A 368 -30.05 -9.16 7.86
CA LEU A 368 -28.79 -8.44 8.06
C LEU A 368 -28.33 -7.70 6.79
N LEU A 369 -28.43 -8.35 5.64
CA LEU A 369 -28.06 -7.75 4.35
C LEU A 369 -29.05 -6.67 3.93
N GLU A 370 -30.36 -6.85 4.17
CA GLU A 370 -31.39 -5.84 3.86
C GLU A 370 -31.17 -4.60 4.71
N GLN A 371 -30.96 -4.75 6.01
CA GLN A 371 -30.65 -3.65 6.92
C GLN A 371 -29.37 -2.91 6.49
N ALA A 372 -28.30 -3.65 6.20
CA ALA A 372 -27.04 -3.04 5.75
C ALA A 372 -27.22 -2.28 4.42
N PHE A 373 -28.01 -2.84 3.50
CA PHE A 373 -28.22 -2.23 2.19
C PHE A 373 -29.17 -1.03 2.27
N ARG A 374 -30.21 -1.09 3.11
CA ARG A 374 -31.07 0.06 3.41
C ARG A 374 -30.26 1.22 3.95
N GLN A 375 -29.40 0.97 4.93
CA GLN A 375 -28.47 1.98 5.43
C GLN A 375 -27.61 2.56 4.31
N ALA A 376 -27.16 1.73 3.35
CA ALA A 376 -26.40 2.19 2.20
C ALA A 376 -27.20 3.07 1.24
N ALA A 377 -28.44 2.68 0.94
CA ALA A 377 -29.34 3.43 0.07
C ALA A 377 -29.73 4.78 0.68
N GLU A 378 -30.08 4.80 1.96
CA GLU A 378 -30.41 6.02 2.71
C GLU A 378 -29.23 6.99 2.74
N ALA A 379 -28.03 6.49 3.06
CA ALA A 379 -26.84 7.33 3.13
C ALA A 379 -26.48 7.93 1.75
N ASN A 380 -26.72 7.21 0.66
CA ASN A 380 -26.45 7.67 -0.70
C ASN A 380 -27.66 8.37 -1.38
N ALA A 381 -28.74 8.66 -0.63
CA ALA A 381 -30.00 9.10 -1.22
C ALA A 381 -29.91 10.41 -2.00
N SER A 382 -29.05 11.34 -1.56
CA SER A 382 -28.80 12.62 -2.23
C SER A 382 -27.96 12.48 -3.51
N SER A 383 -27.23 11.38 -3.66
CA SER A 383 -26.21 11.21 -4.69
C SER A 383 -26.68 10.30 -5.83
N VAL A 384 -27.65 9.41 -5.58
CA VAL A 384 -28.19 8.43 -6.53
C VAL A 384 -29.44 8.99 -7.22
N ARG A 385 -29.44 9.03 -8.56
CA ARG A 385 -30.47 9.68 -9.40
C ARG A 385 -31.90 9.14 -9.23
N ASP A 386 -32.08 7.99 -8.56
CA ASP A 386 -33.39 7.45 -8.14
C ASP A 386 -33.28 6.61 -6.85
N ALA A 387 -32.68 7.19 -5.81
CA ALA A 387 -32.64 6.54 -4.48
C ALA A 387 -34.04 6.23 -3.93
N GLY A 388 -35.05 7.04 -4.29
CA GLY A 388 -36.44 6.82 -3.89
C GLY A 388 -37.05 5.54 -4.47
N GLY A 389 -36.69 5.16 -5.71
CA GLY A 389 -37.04 3.85 -6.28
C GLY A 389 -36.44 2.70 -5.50
N VAL A 390 -35.15 2.78 -5.15
CA VAL A 390 -34.44 1.75 -4.37
C VAL A 390 -35.06 1.58 -2.98
N LEU A 391 -35.33 2.68 -2.28
CA LEU A 391 -35.94 2.65 -0.94
C LEU A 391 -37.34 2.03 -0.97
N ARG A 392 -38.17 2.35 -1.97
CA ARG A 392 -39.48 1.70 -2.15
C ARG A 392 -39.37 0.18 -2.32
N ILE A 393 -38.42 -0.29 -3.14
CA ILE A 393 -38.17 -1.72 -3.32
C ILE A 393 -37.73 -2.37 -2.00
N LEU A 394 -36.96 -1.67 -1.17
CA LEU A 394 -36.56 -2.17 0.15
C LEU A 394 -37.72 -2.19 1.16
N ASP A 395 -38.64 -1.24 1.11
CA ASP A 395 -39.86 -1.27 1.93
C ASP A 395 -40.76 -2.45 1.58
N GLU A 396 -40.86 -2.78 0.28
CA GLU A 396 -41.54 -3.99 -0.18
C GLU A 396 -40.81 -5.26 0.27
N CYS A 397 -39.47 -5.28 0.24
CA CYS A 397 -38.66 -6.38 0.80
C CYS A 397 -38.93 -6.56 2.29
N GLN A 398 -38.90 -5.48 3.08
CA GLN A 398 -39.16 -5.50 4.52
C GLN A 398 -40.56 -6.02 4.83
N THR A 399 -41.57 -5.54 4.11
CA THR A 399 -42.96 -6.01 4.25
C THR A 399 -43.05 -7.51 3.97
N CYS A 400 -42.32 -8.02 2.97
CA CYS A 400 -42.22 -9.46 2.72
C CYS A 400 -41.53 -10.20 3.88
N PHE A 401 -40.44 -9.65 4.44
CA PHE A 401 -39.74 -10.24 5.59
C PHE A 401 -40.59 -10.30 6.87
N GLU A 402 -41.41 -9.28 7.11
CA GLU A 402 -42.34 -9.22 8.24
C GLU A 402 -43.47 -10.23 8.08
N ARG A 403 -44.04 -10.36 6.86
CA ARG A 403 -45.04 -11.40 6.52
C ARG A 403 -44.49 -12.82 6.65
N MET A 404 -43.19 -13.01 6.46
CA MET A 404 -42.48 -14.28 6.67
C MET A 404 -42.22 -14.62 8.15
N GLY A 405 -42.71 -13.82 9.11
CA GLY A 405 -42.45 -13.88 10.54
C GLY A 405 -42.23 -15.28 11.16
N GLY A 406 -41.04 -15.49 11.74
CA GLY A 406 -40.68 -16.57 12.67
C GLY A 406 -40.60 -18.00 12.11
N ALA A 407 -41.46 -18.34 11.15
CA ALA A 407 -41.55 -19.64 10.50
C ALA A 407 -41.43 -19.44 8.99
N PHE A 408 -40.20 -19.59 8.49
CA PHE A 408 -39.92 -19.67 7.06
C PHE A 408 -40.84 -20.71 6.40
N SER A 409 -41.86 -20.27 5.65
CA SER A 409 -42.76 -21.18 4.95
C SER A 409 -42.20 -21.62 3.60
N GLY A 410 -41.29 -20.85 2.99
CA GLY A 410 -40.78 -21.10 1.64
C GLY A 410 -41.90 -21.14 0.60
N SER A 411 -43.03 -20.46 0.84
CA SER A 411 -44.16 -20.49 -0.07
C SER A 411 -43.76 -19.94 -1.45
N PRO A 412 -44.30 -20.50 -2.55
CA PRO A 412 -44.08 -19.99 -3.91
C PRO A 412 -44.32 -18.48 -4.02
N GLN A 413 -45.32 -17.96 -3.30
CA GLN A 413 -45.66 -16.55 -3.24
C GLN A 413 -44.51 -15.64 -2.76
N HIS A 414 -43.67 -16.10 -1.82
CA HIS A 414 -42.53 -15.31 -1.35
C HIS A 414 -41.40 -15.25 -2.38
N LEU A 415 -41.20 -16.32 -3.15
CA LEU A 415 -40.21 -16.37 -4.23
C LEU A 415 -40.66 -15.48 -5.40
N ASP A 416 -41.93 -15.60 -5.79
CA ASP A 416 -42.52 -14.78 -6.86
C ASP A 416 -42.46 -13.29 -6.50
N ALA A 417 -42.76 -12.93 -5.25
CA ALA A 417 -42.64 -11.55 -4.78
C ALA A 417 -41.19 -11.03 -4.86
N MET A 418 -40.21 -11.83 -4.44
CA MET A 418 -38.79 -11.42 -4.52
C MET A 418 -38.31 -11.33 -5.97
N GLN A 419 -38.77 -12.21 -6.85
CA GLN A 419 -38.42 -12.21 -8.26
C GLN A 419 -39.00 -10.98 -8.98
N GLN A 420 -40.24 -10.62 -8.68
CA GLN A 420 -40.83 -9.36 -9.15
C GLN A 420 -40.06 -8.14 -8.64
N LEU A 421 -39.55 -8.16 -7.40
CA LEU A 421 -38.71 -7.07 -6.88
C LEU A 421 -37.38 -6.95 -7.63
N ILE A 422 -36.75 -8.07 -7.99
CA ILE A 422 -35.54 -8.08 -8.83
C ILE A 422 -35.84 -7.51 -10.22
N GLU A 423 -36.91 -7.95 -10.86
CA GLU A 423 -37.31 -7.50 -12.19
C GLU A 423 -37.63 -6.00 -12.21
N ARG A 424 -38.34 -5.50 -11.19
CA ARG A 424 -38.59 -4.06 -11.02
C ARG A 424 -37.32 -3.28 -10.76
N ALA A 425 -36.42 -3.79 -9.92
CA ALA A 425 -35.12 -3.16 -9.69
C ALA A 425 -34.31 -3.05 -11.00
N ALA A 426 -34.30 -4.13 -11.80
CA ALA A 426 -33.64 -4.16 -13.11
C ALA A 426 -34.29 -3.24 -14.15
N ALA A 427 -35.59 -2.96 -14.03
CA ALA A 427 -36.30 -2.01 -14.90
C ALA A 427 -36.01 -0.53 -14.55
N VAL A 428 -35.50 -0.26 -13.36
CA VAL A 428 -35.12 1.08 -12.87
C VAL A 428 -33.66 1.43 -13.23
N THR A 429 -32.83 0.43 -13.55
CA THR A 429 -31.41 0.59 -13.94
C THR A 429 -31.26 0.94 -15.41
#